data_AF-X0YSL7-F1
#
_entry.id   AF-X0YSL7-F1
#
_cell.length_a   1.000
_cell.length_b   1.000
_cell.length_c   1.000
_cell.angle_alpha   90.00
_cell.angle_beta   90.00
_cell.angle_gamma   90.00
#
_symmetry.space_group_name_H-M   'P 1'
#
loop_
_entity.id
_entity.type
_entity.pdbx_description
1 polymer ?
#
loop_
_entity_poly.entity_id
_entity_poly.type
_entity_poly.pdbx_seq_one_letter_code
_entity_poly.pdbx_strand_id
1 'polypeptide(L)'
;DVRFGIKTGANKFFYLTEDEIQAKGIEKGFWMHRDDKDNLIPNYIMRSFKESSSISVKRGNLKNRILIINQDKKSLKKKKVLRYIKLGEQREFGGKIPAKTVSCKSRGARWYDLGENTSANIFYPRRIGDRFLMPFSEEGIFCSDNLFPVKVKDKKHTIYLAAYLNSTVAELSNELSGRGLTGSINVVDMDVWMAKKILVPNFKNIAEEVLLKMEENFKALYNRSVENTLNEIGATSGDEVT
;
A
#
# COMPACT_ATOMS: atom_id res chain seq x y z
N ASP A 1 12.98 5.73 -3.56
CA ASP A 1 13.19 5.12 -2.24
C ASP A 1 12.01 4.21 -1.94
N VAL A 2 12.21 3.18 -1.14
CA VAL A 2 11.17 2.20 -0.78
C VAL A 2 11.24 2.01 0.73
N ARG A 3 10.10 1.91 1.41
CA ARG A 3 10.02 1.74 2.87
C ARG A 3 8.95 0.73 3.22
N PHE A 4 8.86 0.31 4.48
CA PHE A 4 7.69 -0.45 4.92
C PHE A 4 6.45 0.44 4.87
N GLY A 5 5.32 -0.13 4.45
CA GLY A 5 4.02 0.47 4.70
C GLY A 5 3.67 0.49 6.18
N ILE A 6 2.47 0.96 6.49
CA ILE A 6 2.09 1.28 7.87
C ILE A 6 1.85 0.00 8.68
N LYS A 7 2.78 -0.30 9.59
CA LYS A 7 2.63 -1.40 10.55
C LYS A 7 1.79 -0.94 11.74
N THR A 8 0.51 -1.29 11.78
CA THR A 8 -0.35 -0.84 12.88
C THR A 8 -0.23 -1.68 14.14
N GLY A 9 -0.08 -3.00 14.00
CA GLY A 9 -0.15 -3.97 15.12
C GLY A 9 -1.57 -4.28 15.59
N ALA A 10 -2.58 -3.52 15.16
CA ALA A 10 -3.97 -3.65 15.57
C ALA A 10 -4.92 -3.18 14.45
N ASN A 11 -4.86 -3.83 13.28
CA ASN A 11 -5.59 -3.42 12.07
C ASN A 11 -7.08 -3.12 12.31
N LYS A 12 -7.78 -3.90 13.13
CA LYS A 12 -9.22 -3.70 13.44
C LYS A 12 -9.52 -2.41 14.24
N PHE A 13 -8.53 -1.85 14.91
CA PHE A 13 -8.63 -0.57 15.61
C PHE A 13 -8.31 0.61 14.68
N PHE A 14 -7.30 0.45 13.82
CA PHE A 14 -6.84 1.56 12.97
C PHE A 14 -7.56 1.66 11.63
N TYR A 15 -8.07 0.55 11.09
CA TYR A 15 -8.76 0.51 9.81
C TYR A 15 -10.26 0.48 10.04
N LEU A 16 -10.91 1.60 9.76
CA LEU A 16 -12.34 1.76 9.93
C LEU A 16 -13.00 2.04 8.57
N THR A 17 -14.24 1.64 8.40
CA THR A 17 -15.08 2.18 7.34
C THR A 17 -15.50 3.60 7.69
N GLU A 18 -15.95 4.35 6.69
CA GLU A 18 -16.44 5.71 6.92
C GLU A 18 -17.67 5.71 7.85
N ASP A 19 -18.57 4.74 7.71
CA ASP A 19 -19.73 4.56 8.60
C ASP A 19 -19.31 4.31 10.05
N GLU A 20 -18.30 3.47 10.27
CA GLU A 20 -17.77 3.20 11.61
C GLU A 20 -17.16 4.46 12.25
N ILE A 21 -16.48 5.29 11.45
CA ILE A 21 -15.90 6.56 11.88
C ILE A 21 -17.00 7.54 12.28
N GLN A 22 -18.02 7.68 11.44
CA GLN A 22 -19.16 8.56 11.67
C GLN A 22 -19.96 8.14 12.90
N ALA A 23 -20.25 6.85 13.06
CA ALA A 23 -20.95 6.31 14.23
C ALA A 23 -20.18 6.55 15.55
N LYS A 24 -18.85 6.57 15.49
CA LYS A 24 -17.98 6.90 16.64
C LYS A 24 -17.77 8.40 16.82
N GLY A 25 -18.13 9.21 15.82
CA GLY A 25 -17.93 10.65 15.78
C GLY A 25 -16.48 11.08 15.80
N ILE A 26 -15.56 10.29 15.22
CA ILE A 26 -14.13 10.62 15.19
C ILE A 26 -13.90 11.84 14.28
N GLU A 27 -13.12 12.81 14.76
CA GLU A 27 -12.90 14.07 14.06
C GLU A 27 -12.12 13.88 12.75
N LYS A 28 -12.49 14.64 11.71
CA LYS A 28 -11.88 14.60 10.36
C LYS A 28 -10.36 14.64 10.38
N GLY A 29 -9.75 15.44 11.26
CA GLY A 29 -8.28 15.57 11.34
C GLY A 29 -7.52 14.29 11.73
N PHE A 30 -8.21 13.21 12.13
CA PHE A 30 -7.58 11.92 12.45
C PHE A 30 -7.75 10.87 11.34
N TRP A 31 -8.58 11.13 10.33
CA TRP A 31 -8.84 10.18 9.24
C TRP A 31 -8.91 10.85 7.86
N MET A 32 -8.56 12.14 7.79
CA MET A 32 -8.42 12.92 6.57
C MET A 32 -7.11 13.70 6.63
N HIS A 33 -6.51 13.96 5.47
CA HIS A 33 -5.31 14.78 5.31
C HIS A 33 -5.47 15.71 4.11
N ARG A 34 -4.59 16.70 3.97
CA ARG A 34 -4.52 17.51 2.76
C ARG A 34 -3.62 16.84 1.74
N ASP A 35 -4.11 16.72 0.51
CA ASP A 35 -3.32 16.23 -0.60
C ASP A 35 -2.36 17.31 -1.15
N ASP A 36 -1.61 16.97 -2.20
CA ASP A 36 -0.68 17.89 -2.87
C ASP A 36 -1.35 19.15 -3.45
N LYS A 37 -2.68 19.12 -3.62
CA LYS A 37 -3.51 20.22 -4.15
C LYS A 37 -4.27 20.95 -3.03
N ASP A 38 -3.87 20.73 -1.77
CA ASP A 38 -4.49 21.29 -0.56
C ASP A 38 -5.94 20.81 -0.31
N ASN A 39 -6.44 19.81 -1.03
CA ASN A 39 -7.79 19.28 -0.81
C ASN A 39 -7.83 18.40 0.43
N LEU A 40 -8.85 18.58 1.28
CA LEU A 40 -9.07 17.70 2.42
C LEU A 40 -9.70 16.38 1.95
N ILE A 41 -8.91 15.29 1.98
CA ILE A 41 -9.31 13.97 1.49
C ILE A 41 -9.20 12.92 2.60
N PRO A 42 -10.05 11.86 2.59
CA PRO A 42 -9.89 10.75 3.52
C PRO A 42 -8.54 10.03 3.42
N ASN A 43 -8.09 9.45 4.53
CA ASN A 43 -6.89 8.63 4.64
C ASN A 43 -7.15 7.22 4.10
N TYR A 44 -7.44 7.11 2.80
CA TYR A 44 -7.65 5.84 2.13
C TYR A 44 -6.45 4.92 2.33
N ILE A 45 -6.72 3.66 2.68
CA ILE A 45 -5.67 2.66 2.86
C ILE A 45 -5.94 1.41 2.06
N MET A 46 -4.92 1.00 1.32
CA MET A 46 -4.84 -0.29 0.66
C MET A 46 -4.22 -1.32 1.59
N ARG A 47 -4.97 -2.38 1.93
CA ARG A 47 -4.48 -3.38 2.90
C ARG A 47 -3.72 -4.52 2.24
N SER A 48 -4.07 -4.83 0.99
CA SER A 48 -3.42 -5.86 0.19
C SER A 48 -3.63 -5.55 -1.30
N PHE A 49 -2.68 -5.95 -2.13
CA PHE A 49 -2.86 -5.92 -3.59
C PHE A 49 -3.95 -6.88 -4.09
N LYS A 50 -4.39 -7.84 -3.26
CA LYS A 50 -5.56 -8.68 -3.56
C LYS A 50 -6.87 -7.90 -3.58
N GLU A 51 -6.91 -6.69 -3.00
CA GLU A 51 -8.08 -5.80 -3.07
C GLU A 51 -8.24 -5.13 -4.45
N SER A 52 -7.26 -5.30 -5.34
CA SER A 52 -7.31 -4.84 -6.74
C SER A 52 -7.20 -6.02 -7.71
N SER A 53 -8.05 -6.02 -8.73
CA SER A 53 -7.94 -6.92 -9.89
C SER A 53 -7.04 -6.32 -10.97
N SER A 54 -6.91 -5.00 -11.03
CA SER A 54 -6.12 -4.28 -12.03
C SER A 54 -4.97 -3.50 -11.41
N ILE A 55 -4.11 -2.93 -12.26
CA ILE A 55 -3.03 -2.03 -11.83
C ILE A 55 -3.62 -0.76 -11.21
N SER A 56 -4.70 -0.23 -11.77
CA SER A 56 -5.40 0.96 -11.30
C SER A 56 -6.09 0.75 -9.94
N VAL A 57 -5.59 1.42 -8.91
CA VAL A 57 -6.28 1.54 -7.62
C VAL A 57 -6.99 2.87 -7.54
N LYS A 58 -8.33 2.84 -7.59
CA LYS A 58 -9.15 4.03 -7.34
C LYS A 58 -9.39 4.16 -5.85
N ARG A 59 -9.02 5.31 -5.25
CA ARG A 59 -9.18 5.56 -3.81
C ARG A 59 -10.62 5.32 -3.33
N GLY A 60 -11.61 5.70 -4.13
CA GLY A 60 -13.04 5.55 -3.82
C GLY A 60 -13.48 4.09 -3.63
N ASN A 61 -12.76 3.12 -4.21
CA ASN A 61 -13.06 1.69 -4.08
C ASN A 61 -12.47 1.09 -2.78
N LEU A 62 -11.58 1.82 -2.09
CA LEU A 62 -10.97 1.34 -0.86
C LEU A 62 -11.96 1.50 0.29
N LYS A 63 -12.35 0.36 0.86
CA LYS A 63 -13.35 0.27 1.93
C LYS A 63 -12.91 0.97 3.22
N ASN A 64 -11.61 0.98 3.51
CA ASN A 64 -11.09 1.42 4.79
C ASN A 64 -10.41 2.80 4.72
N ARG A 65 -10.46 3.51 5.84
CA ARG A 65 -9.61 4.65 6.18
C ARG A 65 -8.70 4.26 7.32
N ILE A 66 -7.48 4.76 7.31
CA ILE A 66 -6.57 4.62 8.45
C ILE A 66 -6.69 5.81 9.40
N LEU A 67 -6.80 5.53 10.70
CA LEU A 67 -6.67 6.53 11.74
C LEU A 67 -5.20 6.89 11.97
N ILE A 68 -4.86 8.17 11.83
CA ILE A 68 -3.53 8.72 12.14
C ILE A 68 -3.68 9.65 13.34
N ILE A 69 -3.10 9.26 14.46
CA ILE A 69 -3.21 9.97 15.74
C ILE A 69 -1.81 10.22 16.28
N ASN A 70 -1.26 11.38 15.96
CA ASN A 70 0.09 11.81 16.34
C ASN A 70 0.11 12.81 17.49
N GLN A 71 -0.99 12.91 18.24
CA GLN A 71 -1.16 13.88 19.33
C GLN A 71 -1.12 13.20 20.69
N ASP A 72 -0.60 13.91 21.69
CA ASP A 72 -0.62 13.43 23.08
C ASP A 72 -2.06 13.38 23.63
N LYS A 73 -2.36 12.40 24.49
CA LYS A 73 -3.68 12.30 25.13
C LYS A 73 -4.12 13.59 25.83
N LYS A 74 -3.16 14.39 26.31
CA LYS A 74 -3.43 15.69 26.96
C LYS A 74 -4.10 16.69 26.01
N SER A 75 -3.70 16.75 24.73
CA SER A 75 -4.33 17.64 23.75
C SER A 75 -5.67 17.08 23.23
N LEU A 76 -5.92 15.78 23.43
CA LEU A 76 -7.14 15.10 23.01
C LEU A 76 -8.28 15.18 24.04
N LYS A 77 -8.13 15.87 25.18
CA LYS A 77 -9.10 15.88 26.30
C LYS A 77 -10.56 16.17 25.91
N LYS A 78 -10.79 16.98 24.89
CA LYS A 78 -12.13 17.34 24.38
C LYS A 78 -12.50 16.67 23.06
N LYS A 79 -11.70 15.70 22.61
CA LYS A 79 -11.86 15.02 21.32
C LYS A 79 -12.49 13.64 21.52
N LYS A 80 -13.42 13.27 20.64
CA LYS A 80 -14.06 11.95 20.62
C LYS A 80 -13.07 10.83 20.33
N VAL A 81 -12.00 11.12 19.57
CA VAL A 81 -10.90 10.16 19.38
C VAL A 81 -10.27 9.69 20.69
N LEU A 82 -10.22 10.52 21.75
CA LEU A 82 -9.69 10.10 23.05
C LEU A 82 -10.54 8.99 23.68
N ARG A 83 -11.86 9.08 23.56
CA ARG A 83 -12.77 7.99 23.98
C ARG A 83 -12.47 6.72 23.19
N TYR A 84 -12.22 6.85 21.89
CA TYR A 84 -11.88 5.69 21.05
C TYR A 84 -10.54 5.05 21.46
N ILE A 85 -9.51 5.84 21.74
CA ILE A 85 -8.23 5.36 22.29
C ILE A 85 -8.46 4.60 23.59
N LYS A 86 -9.24 5.15 24.53
CA LYS A 86 -9.57 4.46 25.80
C LYS A 86 -10.28 3.12 25.57
N LEU A 87 -11.13 3.01 24.55
CA LEU A 87 -11.74 1.72 24.17
C LEU A 87 -10.66 0.73 23.70
N GLY A 88 -9.68 1.17 22.91
CA GLY A 88 -8.54 0.35 22.47
C GLY A 88 -7.57 -0.07 23.60
N GLU A 89 -7.72 0.49 24.79
CA GLU A 89 -6.97 0.11 26.00
C GLU A 89 -7.70 -0.92 26.86
N GLN A 90 -9.03 -1.01 26.72
CA GLN A 90 -9.90 -1.77 27.61
C GLN A 90 -10.61 -2.93 26.93
N ARG A 91 -10.94 -2.79 25.64
CA ARG A 91 -11.75 -3.76 24.89
C ARG A 91 -10.96 -4.42 23.78
N GLU A 92 -11.41 -5.60 23.42
CA GLU A 92 -10.85 -6.35 22.31
C GLU A 92 -11.38 -5.87 20.96
N PHE A 93 -10.48 -5.89 19.97
CA PHE A 93 -10.75 -5.62 18.57
C PHE A 93 -10.24 -6.81 17.77
N GLY A 94 -11.15 -7.70 17.38
CA GLY A 94 -10.77 -8.96 16.73
C GLY A 94 -10.00 -9.91 17.67
N GLY A 95 -10.45 -10.04 18.91
CA GLY A 95 -9.91 -10.98 19.90
C GLY A 95 -8.63 -10.53 20.62
N LYS A 96 -8.20 -9.27 20.45
CA LYS A 96 -7.03 -8.71 21.13
C LYS A 96 -7.28 -7.27 21.54
N ILE A 97 -6.79 -6.88 22.72
CA ILE A 97 -6.79 -5.47 23.14
C ILE A 97 -5.67 -4.73 22.38
N PRO A 98 -5.98 -3.72 21.53
CA PRO A 98 -5.00 -3.03 20.70
C PRO A 98 -3.75 -2.57 21.45
N ALA A 99 -3.92 -1.88 22.59
CA ALA A 99 -2.82 -1.38 23.40
C ALA A 99 -1.88 -2.47 23.96
N LYS A 100 -2.35 -3.73 24.03
CA LYS A 100 -1.58 -4.88 24.52
C LYS A 100 -0.91 -5.67 23.40
N THR A 101 -1.19 -5.38 22.13
CA THR A 101 -0.50 -6.02 21.01
C THR A 101 0.99 -5.67 21.02
N VAL A 102 1.86 -6.59 20.56
CA VAL A 102 3.33 -6.43 20.64
C VAL A 102 3.79 -5.10 20.04
N SER A 103 3.32 -4.76 18.83
CA SER A 103 3.74 -3.53 18.14
C SER A 103 3.15 -2.26 18.73
N CYS A 104 1.97 -2.31 19.35
CA CYS A 104 1.42 -1.15 20.05
C CYS A 104 2.13 -0.94 21.39
N LYS A 105 2.36 -2.02 22.14
CA LYS A 105 3.06 -1.98 23.43
C LYS A 105 4.47 -1.40 23.30
N SER A 106 5.19 -1.73 22.23
CA SER A 106 6.55 -1.22 21.99
C SER A 106 6.61 0.31 21.80
N ARG A 107 5.49 0.98 21.50
CA ARG A 107 5.40 2.45 21.40
C ARG A 107 5.07 3.14 22.73
N GLY A 108 4.88 2.37 23.82
CA GLY A 108 4.69 2.91 25.16
C GLY A 108 3.39 3.70 25.35
N ALA A 109 3.47 4.83 26.05
CA ALA A 109 2.30 5.63 26.45
C ALA A 109 1.48 6.17 25.27
N ARG A 110 2.10 6.29 24.09
CA ARG A 110 1.49 6.68 22.82
C ARG A 110 1.35 5.46 21.90
N TRP A 111 0.85 4.34 22.43
CA TRP A 111 0.70 3.07 21.69
C TRP A 111 -0.06 3.19 20.35
N TYR A 112 -0.94 4.20 20.26
CA TYR A 112 -1.79 4.50 19.12
C TYR A 112 -1.10 5.38 18.05
N ASP A 113 0.09 5.89 18.32
CA ASP A 113 0.81 6.76 17.40
C ASP A 113 1.54 5.93 16.33
N LEU A 114 1.16 6.13 15.07
CA LEU A 114 1.74 5.41 13.93
C LEU A 114 2.98 6.12 13.36
N GLY A 115 3.40 7.24 13.94
CA GLY A 115 4.50 8.05 13.45
C GLY A 115 4.15 8.80 12.16
N GLU A 116 5.19 9.32 11.50
CA GLU A 116 5.06 10.00 10.22
C GLU A 116 4.80 9.00 9.10
N ASN A 117 3.70 9.21 8.38
CA ASN A 117 3.32 8.38 7.24
C ASN A 117 2.94 9.30 6.09
N THR A 118 3.40 8.96 4.89
CA THR A 118 3.09 9.69 3.66
C THR A 118 2.32 8.79 2.73
N SER A 119 1.36 9.35 2.01
CA SER A 119 0.74 8.66 0.89
C SER A 119 1.74 8.44 -0.24
N ALA A 120 1.45 7.46 -1.10
CA ALA A 120 2.23 7.15 -2.28
C ALA A 120 1.30 6.84 -3.46
N ASN A 121 1.88 6.67 -4.63
CA ASN A 121 1.16 6.33 -5.86
C ASN A 121 1.45 4.91 -6.33
N ILE A 122 2.60 4.33 -5.98
CA ILE A 122 3.02 2.99 -6.41
C ILE A 122 3.22 2.13 -5.18
N PHE A 123 2.67 0.92 -5.21
CA PHE A 123 2.68 -0.01 -4.07
C PHE A 123 3.35 -1.31 -4.47
N TYR A 124 4.52 -1.57 -3.91
CA TYR A 124 5.28 -2.78 -4.18
C TYR A 124 4.82 -3.92 -3.26
N PRO A 125 4.31 -5.05 -3.76
CA PRO A 125 3.92 -6.16 -2.90
C PRO A 125 5.11 -6.80 -2.20
N ARG A 126 4.97 -7.07 -0.90
CA ARG A 126 5.97 -7.83 -0.15
C ARG A 126 6.09 -9.27 -0.65
N ARG A 127 4.97 -9.87 -1.05
CA ARG A 127 4.91 -11.25 -1.54
C ARG A 127 4.22 -11.26 -2.89
N ILE A 128 4.94 -11.75 -3.88
CA ILE A 128 4.51 -11.84 -5.27
C ILE A 128 4.38 -13.33 -5.55
N GLY A 129 3.18 -13.78 -5.95
CA GLY A 129 2.96 -15.15 -6.39
C GLY A 129 2.67 -15.16 -7.87
N ASP A 130 1.86 -16.11 -8.31
CA ASP A 130 1.49 -16.32 -9.73
C ASP A 130 0.80 -15.14 -10.42
N ARG A 131 0.49 -14.06 -9.71
CA ARG A 131 -0.03 -12.81 -10.28
C ARG A 131 0.95 -11.69 -10.01
N PHE A 132 1.68 -11.28 -11.05
CA PHE A 132 2.57 -10.15 -11.01
C PHE A 132 1.80 -8.83 -11.20
N LEU A 133 1.65 -8.07 -10.11
CA LEU A 133 0.88 -6.84 -10.10
C LEU A 133 1.55 -5.83 -9.18
N MET A 134 1.90 -4.66 -9.71
CA MET A 134 2.40 -3.51 -8.94
C MET A 134 1.32 -2.41 -8.95
N PRO A 135 0.43 -2.37 -7.93
CA PRO A 135 -0.66 -1.43 -7.89
C PRO A 135 -0.21 0.03 -8.01
N PHE A 136 -1.00 0.81 -8.75
CA PHE A 136 -0.78 2.22 -9.02
C PHE A 136 -2.07 3.01 -8.77
N SER A 137 -1.96 4.12 -8.05
CA SER A 137 -3.04 5.09 -7.87
C SER A 137 -2.57 6.46 -8.36
N GLU A 138 -3.37 7.11 -9.20
CA GLU A 138 -3.11 8.49 -9.64
C GLU A 138 -3.12 9.47 -8.47
N GLU A 139 -3.88 9.14 -7.42
CA GLU A 139 -4.01 9.92 -6.21
C GLU A 139 -3.24 9.26 -5.06
N GLY A 140 -2.66 10.05 -4.18
CA GLY A 140 -1.91 9.53 -3.04
C GLY A 140 -2.81 8.73 -2.10
N ILE A 141 -2.46 7.46 -1.82
CA ILE A 141 -3.11 6.64 -0.78
C ILE A 141 -2.07 6.04 0.18
N PHE A 142 -2.53 5.61 1.36
CA PHE A 142 -1.71 4.86 2.30
C PHE A 142 -1.75 3.37 1.99
N CYS A 143 -0.78 2.62 2.51
CA CYS A 143 -0.77 1.17 2.39
C CYS A 143 -0.34 0.48 3.69
N SER A 144 -0.80 -0.74 3.90
CA SER A 144 -0.37 -1.57 5.02
C SER A 144 1.09 -2.03 4.88
N ASP A 145 1.63 -2.63 5.94
CA ASP A 145 2.97 -3.25 5.96
C ASP A 145 3.14 -4.49 5.07
N ASN A 146 2.08 -4.95 4.40
CA ASN A 146 2.17 -5.96 3.35
C ASN A 146 2.60 -5.39 1.99
N LEU A 147 2.68 -4.07 1.89
CA LEU A 147 3.07 -3.32 0.71
C LEU A 147 4.19 -2.34 1.07
N PHE A 148 5.04 -2.04 0.10
CA PHE A 148 6.07 -1.02 0.24
C PHE A 148 5.68 0.18 -0.62
N PRO A 149 5.37 1.34 -0.02
CA PRO A 149 5.13 2.54 -0.81
C PRO A 149 6.43 2.97 -1.47
N VAL A 150 6.38 3.18 -2.79
CA VAL A 150 7.52 3.64 -3.57
C VAL A 150 7.51 5.17 -3.63
N LYS A 151 8.56 5.78 -3.08
CA LYS A 151 8.78 7.23 -3.15
C LYS A 151 9.62 7.56 -4.37
N VAL A 152 8.97 8.18 -5.36
CA VAL A 152 9.62 8.69 -6.57
C VAL A 152 10.27 10.04 -6.26
N LYS A 153 11.54 10.23 -6.67
CA LYS A 153 12.27 11.48 -6.41
C LYS A 153 11.71 12.65 -7.21
N ASP A 154 11.36 12.40 -8.47
CA ASP A 154 10.77 13.37 -9.39
C ASP A 154 9.38 12.88 -9.77
N LYS A 155 8.34 13.61 -9.34
CA LYS A 155 6.93 13.19 -9.52
C LYS A 155 6.56 13.00 -10.99
N LYS A 156 7.24 13.67 -11.93
CA LYS A 156 6.99 13.51 -13.37
C LYS A 156 7.34 12.12 -13.90
N HIS A 157 8.22 11.39 -13.21
CA HIS A 157 8.60 10.02 -13.59
C HIS A 157 7.73 8.94 -12.94
N THR A 158 6.73 9.31 -12.14
CA THR A 158 5.92 8.35 -11.41
C THR A 158 5.25 7.35 -12.34
N ILE A 159 4.63 7.82 -13.43
CA ILE A 159 3.91 6.94 -14.36
C ILE A 159 4.88 6.03 -15.13
N TYR A 160 6.05 6.52 -15.53
CA TYR A 160 7.07 5.72 -16.22
C TYR A 160 7.65 4.63 -15.31
N LEU A 161 7.85 4.95 -14.03
CA LEU A 161 8.29 3.95 -13.05
C LEU A 161 7.19 2.91 -12.80
N ALA A 162 5.93 3.32 -12.70
CA ALA A 162 4.80 2.39 -12.56
C ALA A 162 4.69 1.45 -13.77
N ALA A 163 4.88 1.99 -14.99
CA ALA A 163 4.91 1.23 -16.22
C ALA A 163 6.05 0.21 -16.24
N TYR A 164 7.27 0.64 -15.93
CA TYR A 164 8.42 -0.26 -15.85
C TYR A 164 8.21 -1.38 -14.81
N LEU A 165 7.72 -1.04 -13.62
CA LEU A 165 7.49 -2.02 -12.55
C LEU A 165 6.38 -3.03 -12.86
N ASN A 166 5.49 -2.74 -13.82
CA ASN A 166 4.50 -3.70 -14.35
C ASN A 166 4.93 -4.33 -15.69
N SER A 167 6.24 -4.33 -15.99
CA SER A 167 6.79 -5.02 -17.17
C SER A 167 7.36 -6.39 -16.82
N THR A 168 7.46 -7.27 -17.82
CA THR A 168 8.11 -8.59 -17.70
C THR A 168 9.59 -8.48 -17.29
N VAL A 169 10.26 -7.37 -17.63
CA VAL A 169 11.64 -7.10 -17.19
C VAL A 169 11.71 -6.88 -15.68
N ALA A 170 10.73 -6.15 -15.12
CA ALA A 170 10.64 -5.96 -13.68
C ALA A 170 10.22 -7.24 -12.96
N GLU A 171 9.34 -8.05 -13.55
CA GLU A 171 8.97 -9.38 -13.06
C GLU A 171 10.20 -10.28 -12.96
N LEU A 172 10.97 -10.43 -14.05
CA LEU A 172 12.23 -11.18 -14.05
C LEU A 172 13.21 -10.65 -12.98
N SER A 173 13.34 -9.33 -12.86
CA SER A 173 14.21 -8.72 -11.85
C SER A 173 13.79 -9.06 -10.42
N ASN A 174 12.48 -9.20 -10.17
CA ASN A 174 11.93 -9.62 -8.87
C ASN A 174 12.29 -11.07 -8.58
N GLU A 175 12.06 -11.97 -9.53
CA GLU A 175 12.37 -13.39 -9.41
C GLU A 175 13.85 -13.62 -9.07
N LEU A 176 14.76 -12.88 -9.71
CA LEU A 176 16.20 -12.98 -9.48
C LEU A 176 16.66 -12.37 -8.14
N SER A 177 15.92 -11.39 -7.61
CA SER A 177 16.35 -10.61 -6.43
C SER A 177 15.70 -11.06 -5.12
N GLY A 178 14.52 -11.66 -5.20
CA GLY A 178 13.72 -12.03 -4.05
C GLY A 178 14.07 -13.41 -3.49
N ARG A 179 13.46 -13.73 -2.34
CA ARG A 179 13.56 -15.06 -1.74
C ARG A 179 12.41 -15.92 -2.23
N GLY A 180 12.71 -16.91 -3.05
CA GLY A 180 11.76 -17.96 -3.35
C GLY A 180 11.38 -18.71 -2.08
N LEU A 181 10.09 -18.67 -1.72
CA LEU A 181 9.50 -19.55 -0.74
C LEU A 181 8.87 -20.70 -1.52
N THR A 182 9.45 -21.89 -1.40
CA THR A 182 9.02 -23.11 -2.09
C THR A 182 8.32 -24.05 -1.11
N GLY A 183 7.26 -24.74 -1.56
CA GLY A 183 6.43 -25.61 -0.73
C GLY A 183 4.95 -25.55 -1.15
N SER A 184 4.03 -25.42 -0.20
CA SER A 184 2.58 -25.32 -0.49
C SER A 184 2.15 -24.04 -1.22
N ILE A 185 3.03 -23.04 -1.31
CA ILE A 185 2.79 -21.78 -2.02
C ILE A 185 4.11 -21.35 -2.66
N ASN A 186 4.13 -21.18 -3.98
CA ASN A 186 5.26 -20.58 -4.69
C ASN A 186 5.10 -19.06 -4.67
N VAL A 187 5.91 -18.38 -3.87
CA VAL A 187 5.95 -16.91 -3.84
C VAL A 187 7.37 -16.40 -3.74
N VAL A 188 7.62 -15.26 -4.36
CA VAL A 188 8.78 -14.43 -4.12
C VAL A 188 8.48 -13.51 -2.94
N ASP A 189 9.19 -13.72 -1.81
CA ASP A 189 9.18 -12.80 -0.67
C ASP A 189 10.28 -11.75 -0.83
N MET A 190 9.85 -10.50 -0.88
CA MET A 190 10.69 -9.31 -0.98
C MET A 190 10.78 -8.63 0.38
N ASP A 191 11.97 -8.18 0.78
CA ASP A 191 12.10 -7.15 1.79
C ASP A 191 12.39 -5.79 1.16
N VAL A 192 12.40 -4.75 2.00
CA VAL A 192 12.67 -3.37 1.57
C VAL A 192 14.06 -3.21 0.94
N TRP A 193 15.06 -3.95 1.42
CA TRP A 193 16.43 -3.84 0.89
C TRP A 193 16.55 -4.48 -0.48
N MET A 194 15.92 -5.64 -0.67
CA MET A 194 15.80 -6.30 -1.98
C MET A 194 15.03 -5.43 -2.97
N ALA A 195 13.88 -4.86 -2.57
CA ALA A 195 13.12 -3.95 -3.42
C ALA A 195 13.92 -2.68 -3.82
N LYS A 196 14.82 -2.19 -2.95
CA LYS A 196 15.72 -1.07 -3.27
C LYS A 196 16.82 -1.42 -4.28
N LYS A 197 17.12 -2.70 -4.48
CA LYS A 197 18.15 -3.18 -5.40
C LYS A 197 17.65 -3.40 -6.82
N ILE A 198 16.33 -3.43 -7.02
CA ILE A 198 15.75 -3.52 -8.35
C ILE A 198 16.27 -2.36 -9.20
N LEU A 199 16.95 -2.70 -10.28
CA LEU A 199 17.45 -1.73 -11.24
C LEU A 199 16.27 -1.14 -11.98
N VAL A 200 16.25 0.19 -12.10
CA VAL A 200 15.23 0.93 -12.84
C VAL A 200 15.91 1.84 -13.86
N PRO A 201 15.32 2.06 -15.03
CA PRO A 201 15.88 2.97 -16.02
C PRO A 201 16.04 4.39 -15.46
N ASN A 202 17.10 5.07 -15.86
CA ASN A 202 17.21 6.51 -15.61
C ASN A 202 16.34 7.25 -16.65
N PHE A 203 15.10 7.56 -16.28
CA PHE A 203 14.12 8.22 -17.15
C PHE A 203 14.57 9.59 -17.69
N LYS A 204 15.58 10.23 -17.09
CA LYS A 204 16.16 11.49 -17.63
C LYS A 204 16.92 11.29 -18.94
N ASN A 205 17.37 10.06 -19.21
CA ASN A 205 18.21 9.71 -20.36
C ASN A 205 17.40 9.00 -21.47
N ILE A 206 16.07 8.89 -21.31
CA ILE A 206 15.19 8.25 -22.27
C ILE A 206 14.55 9.34 -23.13
N ALA A 207 14.51 9.13 -24.44
CA ALA A 207 13.87 10.05 -25.38
C ALA A 207 12.39 10.25 -25.04
N GLU A 208 11.90 11.49 -25.17
CA GLU A 208 10.52 11.87 -24.82
C GLU A 208 9.48 11.03 -25.56
N GLU A 209 9.71 10.75 -26.85
CA GLU A 209 8.83 9.89 -27.66
C GLU A 209 8.66 8.48 -27.07
N VAL A 210 9.72 7.93 -26.46
CA VAL A 210 9.66 6.61 -25.80
C VAL A 210 8.88 6.71 -24.50
N LEU A 211 9.08 7.77 -23.72
CA LEU A 211 8.33 8.01 -22.49
C LEU A 211 6.82 8.16 -22.75
N LEU A 212 6.45 8.89 -23.80
CA LEU A 212 5.06 9.05 -24.22
C LEU A 212 4.43 7.70 -24.59
N LYS A 213 5.14 6.89 -25.39
CA LYS A 213 4.69 5.52 -25.74
C LYS A 213 4.56 4.62 -24.51
N MET A 214 5.48 4.72 -23.55
CA MET A 214 5.40 3.96 -22.29
C MET A 214 4.14 4.33 -21.50
N GLU A 215 3.84 5.62 -21.39
CA GLU A 215 2.63 6.10 -20.70
C GLU A 215 1.34 5.65 -21.40
N GLU A 216 1.28 5.78 -22.73
CA GLU A 216 0.13 5.36 -23.53
C GLU A 216 -0.15 3.86 -23.37
N ASN A 217 0.87 3.02 -23.57
CA ASN A 217 0.75 1.56 -23.43
C ASN A 217 0.39 1.17 -21.99
N PHE A 218 0.97 1.83 -20.99
CA PHE A 218 0.62 1.58 -19.60
C PHE A 218 -0.84 1.92 -19.32
N LYS A 219 -1.34 3.06 -19.80
CA LYS A 219 -2.75 3.46 -19.66
C LYS A 219 -3.71 2.53 -20.41
N ALA A 220 -3.28 1.91 -21.52
CA ALA A 220 -4.07 0.88 -22.18
C ALA A 220 -4.24 -0.38 -21.32
N LEU A 221 -3.23 -0.73 -20.52
CA LEU A 221 -3.23 -1.93 -19.67
C LEU A 221 -3.77 -1.68 -18.27
N TYR A 222 -3.62 -0.48 -17.69
CA TYR A 222 -3.73 -0.34 -16.23
C TYR A 222 -5.13 -0.61 -15.64
N ASN A 223 -6.20 -0.50 -16.43
CA ASN A 223 -7.57 -0.79 -16.00
C ASN A 223 -8.00 -2.25 -16.20
N ARG A 224 -7.28 -3.03 -17.03
CA ARG A 224 -7.64 -4.42 -17.30
C ARG A 224 -7.42 -5.28 -16.06
N SER A 225 -8.18 -6.37 -15.93
CA SER A 225 -7.88 -7.38 -14.91
C SER A 225 -6.53 -8.03 -15.22
N VAL A 226 -5.66 -8.11 -14.21
CA VAL A 226 -4.41 -8.85 -14.27
C VAL A 226 -4.68 -10.23 -13.68
N GLU A 227 -4.49 -11.25 -14.51
CA GLU A 227 -4.72 -12.65 -14.16
C GLU A 227 -3.43 -13.30 -13.65
N ASN A 228 -3.47 -14.61 -13.40
CA ASN A 228 -2.25 -15.35 -13.13
C ASN A 228 -1.39 -15.43 -14.42
N THR A 229 -0.08 -15.64 -14.26
CA THR A 229 0.89 -15.63 -15.36
C THR A 229 0.54 -16.66 -16.44
N LEU A 230 -0.01 -17.83 -16.08
CA LEU A 230 -0.42 -18.85 -17.05
C LEU A 230 -1.61 -18.40 -17.90
N ASN A 231 -2.68 -17.85 -17.31
CA ASN A 231 -3.80 -17.34 -18.09
C ASN A 231 -3.40 -16.17 -18.98
N GLU A 232 -2.49 -15.30 -18.51
CA GLU A 232 -1.98 -14.15 -19.28
C GLU A 232 -1.29 -14.58 -20.60
N ILE A 233 -0.72 -15.78 -20.63
CA ILE A 233 -0.11 -16.37 -21.84
C ILE A 233 -1.02 -17.40 -22.54
N GLY A 234 -2.26 -17.55 -22.09
CA GLY A 234 -3.23 -18.47 -22.67
C GLY A 234 -3.00 -19.95 -22.34
N ALA A 235 -2.21 -20.25 -21.31
CA ALA A 235 -1.92 -21.61 -20.86
C ALA A 235 -2.77 -21.99 -19.65
N THR A 236 -3.14 -23.27 -19.54
CA THR A 236 -3.91 -23.82 -18.41
C THR A 236 -3.05 -24.57 -17.41
N SER A 237 -1.83 -24.95 -17.79
CA SER A 237 -0.88 -25.66 -16.95
C SER A 237 0.58 -25.31 -17.29
N GLY A 238 1.50 -25.60 -16.36
CA GLY A 238 2.93 -25.41 -16.62
C GLY A 238 3.48 -26.32 -17.72
N ASP A 239 2.86 -27.48 -17.93
CA ASP A 239 3.29 -28.46 -18.95
C ASP A 239 3.06 -27.95 -20.38
N GLU A 240 2.14 -27.00 -20.60
CA GLU A 240 1.85 -26.43 -21.91
C GLU A 240 2.89 -25.42 -22.40
N VAL A 241 3.80 -24.98 -21.52
CA VAL A 241 4.73 -23.87 -21.77
C VAL A 241 6.20 -24.26 -21.55
N THR A 242 6.48 -25.56 -21.51
CA THR A 242 7.81 -26.16 -21.37
C THR A 242 8.25 -26.82 -22.67
#